data_AF-A0AAF0DWF2-F1
#
_entry.id   AF-A0AAF0DWF2-F1
#
_cell.length_a   1.000
_cell.length_b   1.000
_cell.length_c   1.000
_cell.angle_alpha   90.00
_cell.angle_beta   90.00
_cell.angle_gamma   90.00
#
_symmetry.space_group_name_H-M   'P 1'
#
loop_
_entity.id
_entity.type
_entity.pdbx_description
1 polymer ?
#
loop_
_entity_poly.entity_id
_entity_poly.type
_entity_poly.pdbx_seq_one_letter_code
_entity_poly.pdbx_strand_id
1 'polypeptide(L)' 'MSQAIPLTNSSQIASRANQEVRIIGKVQKVSGGVLLLEASDNGTVEIKLQLDDTPTSDMP' A
#
# COMPACT_ATOMS: atom_id res chain seq x y z
N MET A 1 21.04 11.31 -6.06
CA MET A 1 20.79 9.91 -6.47
C MET A 1 19.45 9.52 -5.88
N SER A 2 18.48 9.07 -6.67
CA SER A 2 17.24 8.53 -6.11
C SER A 2 17.55 7.21 -5.41
N GLN A 3 17.21 7.11 -4.13
CA GLN A 3 17.33 5.85 -3.40
C GLN A 3 16.35 4.84 -4.01
N ALA A 4 16.81 3.61 -4.25
CA ALA A 4 15.94 2.56 -4.77
C ALA A 4 14.83 2.28 -3.75
N ILE A 5 13.57 2.30 -4.20
CA ILE A 5 12.42 1.96 -3.35
C ILE A 5 12.31 0.43 -3.28
N PRO A 6 12.54 -0.18 -2.11
CA PRO A 6 12.57 -1.63 -1.97
C PRO A 6 11.18 -2.26 -2.12
N LEU A 7 11.12 -3.42 -2.78
CA LEU A 7 9.94 -4.29 -2.74
C LEU A 7 9.93 -5.07 -1.42
N THR A 8 8.80 -5.08 -0.71
CA THR A 8 8.64 -5.65 0.64
C THR A 8 7.40 -6.54 0.74
N ASN A 9 7.33 -7.34 1.80
CA ASN A 9 6.14 -8.10 2.23
C ASN A 9 5.79 -7.74 3.70
N SER A 10 4.79 -8.41 4.29
CA SER A 10 4.29 -8.07 5.63
C SER A 10 5.34 -8.27 6.74
N SER A 11 6.15 -9.32 6.67
CA SER A 11 7.20 -9.61 7.66
C SER A 11 8.33 -8.55 7.72
N GLN A 12 8.53 -7.81 6.63
CA GLN A 12 9.60 -6.82 6.49
C GLN A 12 9.16 -5.38 6.77
N ILE A 13 7.87 -5.12 7.02
CA ILE A 13 7.36 -3.76 7.23
C ILE A 13 7.98 -3.11 8.47
N ALA A 14 8.05 -3.85 9.59
CA ALA A 14 8.55 -3.31 10.85
C ALA A 14 10.02 -2.86 10.77
N SER A 15 10.86 -3.60 10.05
CA SER A 15 12.28 -3.26 9.87
C SER A 15 12.51 -2.09 8.90
N ARG A 16 11.47 -1.68 8.17
CA ARG A 16 11.48 -0.56 7.21
C ARG A 16 10.61 0.60 7.69
N ALA A 17 10.38 0.73 8.99
CA ALA A 17 9.63 1.84 9.55
C ALA A 17 10.18 3.19 9.07
N ASN A 18 9.28 4.09 8.67
CA ASN A 18 9.59 5.41 8.11
C ASN A 18 10.39 5.42 6.79
N GLN A 19 10.46 4.29 6.10
CA GLN A 19 11.03 4.22 4.75
C GLN A 19 9.92 4.09 3.71
N GLU A 20 10.14 4.69 2.55
CA GLU A 20 9.31 4.43 1.38
C GLU A 20 9.52 2.99 0.89
N VAL A 21 8.44 2.27 0.61
CA VAL A 21 8.47 0.87 0.19
C VAL A 21 7.45 0.61 -0.92
N ARG A 22 7.69 -0.42 -1.73
CA ARG A 22 6.71 -0.99 -2.65
C ARG A 22 6.20 -2.31 -2.07
N ILE A 23 4.91 -2.54 -2.13
CA ILE A 23 4.30 -3.81 -1.72
C ILE A 23 3.32 -4.27 -2.81
N ILE A 24 3.29 -5.58 -3.06
CA ILE A 24 2.36 -6.23 -3.98
C ILE A 24 1.57 -7.24 -3.16
N GLY A 25 0.26 -7.27 -3.37
CA GLY A 25 -0.61 -8.20 -2.67
C GLY A 25 -2.01 -8.25 -3.25
N LYS A 26 -2.81 -9.17 -2.73
CA LYS A 26 -4.22 -9.34 -3.07
C LYS A 26 -5.09 -8.43 -2.20
N VAL A 27 -6.01 -7.69 -2.80
CA VAL A 27 -6.96 -6.86 -2.07
C VAL A 27 -7.94 -7.76 -1.30
N GLN A 28 -8.02 -7.57 0.02
CA GLN A 28 -8.98 -8.27 0.87
C GLN A 28 -10.22 -7.43 1.17
N LYS A 29 -10.03 -6.13 1.45
CA LYS A 29 -11.12 -5.21 1.81
C LYS A 29 -10.73 -3.76 1.55
N VAL A 30 -11.70 -2.94 1.17
CA VAL A 30 -11.58 -1.47 1.10
C VAL A 30 -12.69 -0.86 1.95
N SER A 31 -12.34 0.05 2.87
CA SER A 31 -13.31 0.69 3.75
C SER A 31 -12.79 2.04 4.26
N GLY A 32 -13.51 3.13 3.98
CA GLY A 32 -13.30 4.43 4.63
C GLY A 32 -11.87 5.00 4.55
N GLY A 33 -11.19 4.82 3.41
CA GLY A 33 -9.79 5.25 3.24
C GLY A 33 -8.76 4.23 3.73
N VAL A 34 -9.17 3.04 4.15
CA VAL A 34 -8.28 1.94 4.51
C VAL A 34 -8.41 0.81 3.48
N LEU A 35 -7.27 0.30 3.03
CA LEU A 35 -7.12 -0.88 2.20
C LEU A 35 -6.45 -1.99 3.02
N LEU A 36 -7.10 -3.15 3.12
CA LEU A 36 -6.49 -4.38 3.64
C LEU A 36 -5.95 -5.20 2.47
N LEU A 37 -4.65 -5.50 2.52
CA LEU A 37 -3.91 -6.19 1.48
C LEU A 37 -3.27 -7.47 2.05
N GLU A 38 -3.48 -8.61 1.40
CA GLU A 38 -2.76 -9.85 1.68
C GLU A 38 -1.47 -9.88 0.87
N ALA A 39 -0.31 -9.82 1.54
CA ALA A 39 1.00 -9.84 0.91
C ALA A 39 1.42 -11.27 0.49
N SER A 40 2.54 -11.39 -0.24
CA SER A 40 3.04 -12.68 -0.74
C SER A 40 3.44 -13.69 0.34
N ASP A 41 3.63 -13.24 1.58
CA ASP A 41 3.87 -14.08 2.75
C ASP A 41 2.57 -14.42 3.52
N ASN A 42 1.41 -14.23 2.89
CA ASN A 42 0.06 -14.46 3.44
C ASN A 42 -0.28 -13.60 4.68
N GLY A 43 0.56 -12.62 5.02
CA GLY A 43 0.27 -11.66 6.06
C GLY A 43 -0.62 -10.53 5.56
N THR A 44 -1.45 -9.98 6.46
CA THR A 44 -2.31 -8.85 6.15
C THR A 44 -1.61 -7.54 6.47
N VAL A 45 -1.70 -6.58 5.55
CA VAL A 45 -1.17 -5.22 5.67
C VAL A 45 -2.31 -4.24 5.59
N GLU A 46 -2.38 -3.34 6.57
CA GLU A 46 -3.31 -2.21 6.58
C GLU A 46 -2.65 -1.00 5.92
N ILE A 47 -3.27 -0.47 4.87
CA ILE A 47 -2.79 0.67 4.10
C ILE A 47 -3.80 1.81 4.28
N LYS A 48 -3.32 2.95 4.79
CA LYS A 48 -4.07 4.20 4.77
C LYS A 48 -3.92 4.83 3.39
N LEU A 49 -5.03 4.91 2.67
CA LEU A 49 -5.11 5.55 1.37
C LEU A 49 -5.18 7.06 1.56
N GLN A 50 -4.43 7.79 0.74
CA GLN A 50 -4.68 9.20 0.53
C GLN A 50 -5.83 9.33 -0.47
N LEU A 51 -6.89 10.03 -0.09
CA LEU A 51 -8.00 10.33 -0.99
C LEU A 51 -7.57 11.47 -1.91
N ASP A 52 -7.87 11.35 -3.21
CA ASP A 52 -7.67 12.44 -4.14
C ASP A 52 -8.67 13.56 -3.85
N ASP A 53 -8.21 14.82 -3.85
CA ASP A 53 -9.05 16.00 -3.63
C ASP A 53 -10.04 16.26 -4.79
N THR A 54 -9.82 15.64 -5.95
CA THR A 54 -10.69 15.73 -7.12
C THR A 54 -11.09 14.33 -7.57
N PRO A 55 -12.39 14.00 -7.65
CA PRO A 55 -12.80 12.78 -8.32
C PRO A 55 -12.34 12.89 -9.79
N THR A 56 -11.66 11.86 -10.29
CA THR A 56 -11.51 11.65 -11.74
C THR A 56 -12.88 11.31 -12.31
N SER A 57 -13.75 12.32 -12.41
CA SER A 57 -14.95 12.23 -13.23
C SER A 57 -14.48 12.07 -14.67
N ASP A 58 -14.95 11.00 -15.32
CA ASP A 58 -14.76 10.71 -16.73
C ASP A 58 -14.75 12.00 -17.56
N MET A 59 -13.64 12.23 -18.27
CA MET A 59 -13.65 13.19 -19.38
C MET A 59 -14.61 12.66 -20.46
N PRO A 60 -15.50 13.51 -21.01
CA PRO A 60 -16.45 13.12 -22.05
C PRO A 60 -15.77 12.73 -23.38
#